data_AF-A0A923PT50-F1
#
_entry.id   AF-A0A923PT50-F1
#
_cell.length_a   1.000
_cell.length_b   1.000
_cell.length_c   1.000
_cell.angle_alpha   90.00
_cell.angle_beta   90.00
_cell.angle_gamma   90.00
#
_symmetry.space_group_name_H-M   'P 1'
#
loop_
_entity.id
_entity.type
_entity.pdbx_description
1 polymer ?
#
loop_
_entity_poly.entity_id
_entity_poly.type
_entity_poly.pdbx_seq_one_letter_code
_entity_poly.pdbx_strand_id
1 'polypeptide(L)' 'MKTTIDLDEAKLERVMKLTGLSTRKEAIDYALTQVERTSRVKTLQSRPFFDGIAKGDVVDPA' A
#
# COMPACT_ATOMS: atom_id res chain seq x y z
N MET A 1 16.92 8.63 -5.45
CA MET A 1 17.91 8.46 -4.37
C MET A 1 18.57 7.09 -4.56
N LYS A 2 19.88 6.94 -4.28
CA LYS A 2 20.53 5.62 -4.31
C LYS A 2 20.63 5.12 -2.87
N THR A 3 20.14 3.91 -2.64
CA THR A 3 20.15 3.26 -1.33
C THR A 3 20.63 1.84 -1.54
N THR A 4 21.57 1.40 -0.69
CA THR A 4 22.02 0.01 -0.66
C THR A 4 21.27 -0.70 0.46
N ILE A 5 20.61 -1.80 0.14
CA ILE A 5 19.85 -2.62 1.09
C ILE A 5 20.16 -4.08 0.80
N ASP A 6 20.29 -4.88 1.86
CA ASP A 6 20.38 -6.32 1.73
C ASP A 6 18.97 -6.91 1.57
N LEU A 7 18.82 -7.81 0.61
CA LEU A 7 17.54 -8.37 0.21
C LEU A 7 17.68 -9.86 -0.08
N ASP A 8 16.64 -10.62 0.25
CA ASP A 8 16.52 -12.01 -0.16
C ASP A 8 16.30 -12.08 -1.68
N GLU A 9 17.36 -12.45 -2.39
CA GLU A 9 17.40 -12.55 -3.86
C GLU A 9 16.33 -13.53 -4.39
N ALA A 10 16.12 -14.66 -3.71
CA ALA A 10 15.14 -15.65 -4.14
C ALA A 10 13.71 -15.10 -4.04
N LYS A 11 13.43 -14.26 -3.03
CA LYS A 11 12.14 -13.57 -2.92
C LYS A 11 11.98 -12.51 -4.01
N LEU A 12 13.04 -11.75 -4.30
CA LEU A 12 13.01 -10.73 -5.34
C LEU A 12 12.76 -11.33 -6.73
N GLU A 13 13.46 -12.42 -7.07
CA GLU A 13 13.27 -13.14 -8.32
C GLU A 13 11.84 -13.67 -8.48
N ARG A 14 11.26 -14.23 -7.40
CA ARG A 14 9.85 -14.66 -7.42
C ARG A 14 8.91 -13.49 -7.70
N VAL A 15 9.12 -12.34 -7.06
CA VAL A 15 8.30 -11.14 -7.30
C VAL A 15 8.44 -10.67 -8.74
N MET A 16 9.67 -10.61 -9.26
CA MET A 16 9.94 -10.26 -10.67
C MET A 16 9.21 -11.20 -11.63
N LYS A 17 9.28 -12.52 -11.40
CA LYS A 17 8.61 -13.52 -12.24
C LYS A 17 7.08 -13.40 -12.20
N LEU A 18 6.50 -13.14 -11.02
CA LEU A 18 5.04 -13.01 -10.86
C LEU A 18 4.49 -11.73 -11.50
N THR A 19 5.26 -10.65 -11.44
CA THR A 19 4.84 -9.34 -11.94
C THR A 19 5.25 -9.09 -13.40
N GLY A 20 6.14 -9.92 -13.95
CA GLY A 20 6.72 -9.72 -15.28
C GLY A 20 7.73 -8.57 -15.36
N LEU A 21 8.21 -8.08 -14.21
CA LEU A 21 9.14 -6.95 -14.15
C LEU A 21 10.57 -7.42 -14.44
N SER A 22 11.23 -6.69 -15.33
CA SER A 22 12.57 -7.01 -15.82
C SER A 22 13.68 -6.46 -14.94
N THR A 23 13.41 -5.42 -14.14
CA THR A 23 14.41 -4.81 -13.27
C THR A 23 14.12 -5.01 -11.78
N ARG A 24 15.19 -5.21 -11.00
CA ARG A 24 15.13 -5.32 -9.53
C ARG A 24 14.51 -4.07 -8.89
N LYS A 25 14.87 -2.89 -9.42
CA LYS A 25 14.35 -1.61 -8.94
C LYS A 25 12.83 -1.54 -9.10
N GLU A 26 12.32 -1.85 -10.29
CA GLU A 26 10.87 -1.81 -10.54
C GLU A 26 10.12 -2.80 -9.66
N ALA A 27 10.68 -4.00 -9.43
CA ALA A 27 10.06 -4.98 -8.55
C ALA A 27 9.95 -4.48 -7.10
N ILE A 28 10.97 -3.78 -6.60
CA ILE A 28 10.96 -3.17 -5.27
C ILE A 28 9.96 -1.99 -5.23
N ASP A 29 10.02 -1.09 -6.21
CA ASP A 29 9.12 0.07 -6.29
C ASP A 29 7.65 -0.37 -6.37
N TYR A 30 7.37 -1.43 -7.15
CA TYR A 30 6.06 -2.04 -7.24
C TYR A 30 5.61 -2.61 -5.88
N ALA A 31 6.47 -3.39 -5.21
CA ALA A 31 6.14 -3.99 -3.92
C ALA A 31 5.81 -2.93 -2.86
N LEU A 32 6.60 -1.85 -2.78
CA LEU A 32 6.35 -0.73 -1.87
C LEU A 32 5.01 -0.05 -2.17
N THR A 33 4.71 0.19 -3.44
CA THR A 33 3.43 0.79 -3.87
C THR A 33 2.24 -0.09 -3.49
N GLN A 34 2.34 -1.41 -3.66
CA GLN A 34 1.27 -2.32 -3.28
C GLN A 34 1.05 -2.33 -1.77
N VAL A 35 2.12 -2.36 -0.97
CA VAL A 35 2.03 -2.32 0.49
C VAL A 35 1.37 -1.03 0.97
N GLU A 36 1.69 0.12 0.36
CA GLU A 36 1.06 1.40 0.68
C GLU A 36 -0.45 1.36 0.41
N ARG A 37 -0.86 0.89 -0.77
CA ARG A 37 -2.28 0.75 -1.13
C ARG A 37 -3.02 -0.17 -0.17
N THR A 38 -2.48 -1.36 0.11
CA THR A 38 -3.09 -2.30 1.04
C THR A 38 -3.19 -1.72 2.44
N SER A 39 -2.16 -1.02 2.92
CA SER A 39 -2.16 -0.38 4.24
C SER A 39 -3.19 0.75 4.33
N ARG A 40 -3.34 1.54 3.26
CA ARG A 40 -4.36 2.59 3.18
C ARG A 40 -5.77 2.01 3.21
N VAL A 41 -6.02 0.96 2.43
CA VAL A 41 -7.32 0.24 2.44
C VAL A 41 -7.60 -0.34 3.82
N LYS A 42 -6.62 -1.01 4.43
CA LYS A 42 -6.76 -1.56 5.79
C LYS A 42 -7.06 -0.47 6.82
N THR A 43 -6.41 0.69 6.70
CA THR A 43 -6.66 1.85 7.56
C THR A 43 -8.08 2.37 7.40
N LEU A 44 -8.56 2.51 6.16
CA LEU A 44 -9.94 2.93 5.88
C LEU A 44 -10.95 1.91 6.42
N GLN A 45 -10.70 0.61 6.29
CA GLN A 45 -11.56 -0.44 6.84
C GLN A 45 -11.55 -0.48 8.37
N SER A 46 -10.42 -0.16 9.00
CA SER A 46 -10.30 -0.14 10.46
C SER A 46 -10.94 1.09 11.11
N ARG A 47 -11.19 2.15 10.34
CA ARG A 47 -11.87 3.34 10.82
C ARG A 47 -13.38 3.08 10.79
N PRO A 48 -14.10 3.23 11.92
CA PRO A 48 -15.55 3.26 11.90
C PRO A 48 -16.02 4.31 10.88
N PHE A 49 -16.95 3.94 9.99
CA PHE A 49 -17.64 4.89 9.10
C PHE A 49 -18.26 6.08 9.87
N PHE A 50 -18.46 5.90 11.18
CA PHE A 50 -19.12 6.83 12.09
C PHE A 50 -18.17 7.67 12.95
N ASP A 51 -16.85 7.63 12.74
CA ASP A 51 -15.87 8.41 13.53
C ASP A 51 -16.05 9.95 13.42
N GLY A 52 -16.95 10.42 12.54
CA GLY A 52 -17.42 11.81 12.46
C GLY A 52 -18.90 12.01 12.80
N ILE A 53 -19.71 10.95 12.90
CA ILE A 53 -21.16 11.07 13.16
C ILE A 53 -21.43 11.48 14.62
N ALA A 54 -20.53 11.13 15.54
CA ALA A 54 -20.58 11.62 16.92
C ALA A 54 -20.27 13.13 17.06
N LYS A 55 -19.73 13.80 16.02
CA LYS A 55 -19.46 15.25 16.03
C LYS A 55 -20.58 16.12 15.46
N GLY A 56 -21.70 15.53 15.03
CA GLY A 56 -22.87 16.30 14.59
C GLY A 56 -22.75 16.95 13.21
N ASP A 57 -21.75 16.61 12.41
CA ASP A 57 -21.52 17.20 11.08
C ASP A 57 -22.44 16.63 9.97
N VAL A 58 -23.49 15.88 10.35
CA VAL A 58 -24.52 15.45 9.39
C VAL A 58 -25.52 16.59 9.23
N VAL A 59 -25.25 17.49 8.29
CA VAL A 59 -26.23 18.49 7.84
C VAL A 59 -27.20 17.81 6.88
N ASP A 60 -28.44 17.61 7.34
CA ASP A 60 -29.58 17.24 6.51
C ASP A 60 -29.95 18.45 5.62
N PRO A 61 -29.90 18.35 4.28
CA PRO A 61 -30.30 19.42 3.39
C PRO A 61 -31.83 19.43 3.23
N ALA A 62 -32.56 19.67 4.33
CA ALA A 62 -34.00 19.93 4.34
C ALA A 62 -34.28 21.43 4.40
#